data_AF-A0A4R1F2T9-F1
#
_entry.id   AF-A0A4R1F2T9-F1
#
_cell.length_a   1.000
_cell.length_b   1.000
_cell.length_c   1.000
_cell.angle_alpha   90.00
_cell.angle_beta   90.00
_cell.angle_gamma   90.00
#
_symmetry.space_group_name_H-M   'P 1'
#
loop_
_entity.id
_entity.type
_entity.pdbx_description
1 polymer ?
#
loop_
_entity_poly.entity_id
_entity_poly.type
_entity_poly.pdbx_seq_one_letter_code
_entity_poly.pdbx_strand_id
1 'polypeptide(L)'
;MWFYENGVDGIVELTGNFIQDLAVTYNDTNWQVYDPTTGNVRITDTQIACEAAAQPNVADEYNNYCVQCEMEYLEDGVLSATYLIPVTPIPADVTGSVSQVGIALNGTELSAPAPVDDILSNYTIAAFDDCGGHINTHQGYHYHAATDCAAVGTQDDGHSALLGYALDGYGIYAMKDSDGNEAEGLDECRGITDDVRGYHYHAASPGENMFVGCFHGKTVASTDAGGPADGEPPAGGPPTGTAPE
;
A
#
# COMPACT_ATOMS: atom_id res chain seq x y z
N MET A 1 -7.04 -2.20 10.59
CA MET A 1 -6.43 -0.87 10.87
C MET A 1 -6.75 0.18 9.79
N TRP A 2 -6.46 1.45 10.08
CA TRP A 2 -6.54 2.60 9.15
C TRP A 2 -5.44 3.62 9.46
N PHE A 3 -4.91 4.30 8.45
CA PHE A 3 -3.91 5.36 8.60
C PHE A 3 -4.55 6.65 9.11
N TYR A 4 -4.13 7.10 10.28
CA TYR A 4 -4.67 8.31 10.92
C TYR A 4 -3.61 8.96 11.79
N GLU A 5 -3.20 10.18 11.42
CA GLU A 5 -2.07 10.90 12.05
C GLU A 5 -2.22 11.06 13.56
N ASN A 6 -3.43 11.31 14.07
CA ASN A 6 -3.69 11.43 15.52
C ASN A 6 -3.94 10.07 16.21
N GLY A 7 -3.77 8.97 15.49
CA GLY A 7 -3.79 7.61 16.02
C GLY A 7 -2.54 7.29 16.84
N VAL A 8 -2.49 6.08 17.38
CA VAL A 8 -1.28 5.58 18.06
C VAL A 8 -0.27 5.25 16.98
N ASP A 9 0.90 5.88 17.00
CA ASP A 9 1.94 5.73 15.98
C ASP A 9 1.42 5.91 14.54
N GLY A 10 0.48 6.84 14.33
CA GLY A 10 -0.10 7.16 13.03
C GLY A 10 -1.14 6.17 12.51
N ILE A 11 -1.60 5.23 13.35
CA ILE A 11 -2.63 4.23 12.99
C ILE A 11 -3.78 4.20 13.99
N VAL A 12 -4.94 3.76 13.53
CA VAL A 12 -6.13 3.54 14.36
C VAL A 12 -6.80 2.21 14.02
N GLU A 13 -7.38 1.58 15.03
CA GLU A 13 -8.24 0.42 14.83
C GLU A 13 -9.55 0.83 14.15
N LEU A 14 -9.84 0.20 13.02
CA LEU A 14 -11.03 0.49 12.21
C LEU A 14 -12.28 -0.18 12.81
N THR A 15 -12.59 0.19 14.04
CA THR A 15 -13.76 -0.30 14.78
C THR A 15 -15.04 0.39 14.33
N GLY A 16 -16.20 -0.21 14.63
CA GLY A 16 -17.49 0.42 14.41
C GLY A 16 -17.68 1.75 15.13
N ASN A 17 -16.97 1.99 16.25
CA ASN A 17 -16.99 3.29 16.93
C ASN A 17 -16.22 4.34 16.12
N PHE A 18 -15.02 4.01 15.65
CA PHE A 18 -14.24 4.92 14.80
C PHE A 18 -15.02 5.30 13.52
N ILE A 19 -15.67 4.32 12.89
CA ILE A 19 -16.54 4.57 11.71
C ILE A 19 -17.70 5.51 12.03
N GLN A 20 -18.33 5.38 13.20
CA GLN A 20 -19.41 6.29 13.62
C GLN A 20 -18.90 7.71 13.92
N ASP A 21 -17.66 7.83 14.37
CA ASP A 21 -17.04 9.10 14.74
C ASP A 21 -16.36 9.83 13.58
N LEU A 22 -16.35 9.28 12.35
CA LEU A 22 -15.65 9.89 11.19
C LEU A 22 -16.03 11.36 10.97
N ALA A 23 -17.31 11.72 11.13
CA ALA A 23 -17.76 13.10 10.99
C ALA A 23 -17.15 14.04 12.03
N VAL A 24 -16.90 13.54 13.24
CA VAL A 24 -16.21 14.28 14.31
C VAL A 24 -14.71 14.30 14.07
N THR A 25 -14.13 13.14 13.76
CA THR A 25 -12.71 12.91 13.48
C THR A 25 -12.18 13.83 12.39
N TYR A 26 -12.94 13.98 11.30
CA TYR A 26 -12.59 14.82 10.15
C TYR A 26 -13.29 16.18 10.14
N ASN A 27 -14.10 16.48 11.16
CA ASN A 27 -14.89 17.71 11.26
C ASN A 27 -15.70 18.01 9.98
N ASP A 28 -16.36 16.98 9.45
CA ASP A 28 -17.15 17.05 8.23
C ASP A 28 -18.41 16.16 8.35
N THR A 29 -19.58 16.79 8.32
CA THR A 29 -20.87 16.11 8.48
C THR A 29 -21.29 15.26 7.27
N ASN A 30 -20.56 15.31 6.16
CA ASN A 30 -20.82 14.47 4.99
C ASN A 30 -20.46 13.00 5.23
N TRP A 31 -19.64 12.71 6.24
CA TRP A 31 -19.31 11.34 6.65
C TRP A 31 -20.49 10.63 7.28
N GLN A 32 -20.93 9.53 6.66
CA GLN A 32 -22.02 8.67 7.10
C GLN A 32 -21.82 7.24 6.54
N VAL A 33 -20.67 6.62 6.83
CA VAL A 33 -20.28 5.29 6.28
C VAL A 33 -21.15 4.14 6.81
N TYR A 34 -22.01 4.40 7.80
CA TYR A 34 -22.94 3.43 8.37
C TYR A 34 -24.40 3.85 8.12
N ASP A 35 -25.31 2.90 8.16
CA ASP A 35 -26.75 3.17 8.18
C ASP A 35 -27.18 3.64 9.58
N PRO A 36 -27.72 4.87 9.74
CA PRO A 36 -28.10 5.40 11.06
C PRO A 36 -29.29 4.68 11.70
N THR A 37 -30.06 3.90 10.94
CA THR A 37 -31.21 3.13 11.46
C THR A 37 -30.76 1.81 12.07
N THR A 38 -29.84 1.12 11.40
CA THR A 38 -29.40 -0.23 11.80
C THR A 38 -28.07 -0.22 12.56
N GLY A 39 -27.26 0.82 12.40
CA GLY A 39 -25.88 0.89 12.90
C GLY A 39 -24.88 0.09 12.08
N ASN A 40 -25.31 -0.58 11.00
CA ASN A 40 -24.44 -1.40 10.18
C ASN A 40 -23.55 -0.54 9.28
N VAL A 41 -22.27 -0.88 9.19
CA VAL A 41 -21.33 -0.29 8.25
C VAL A 41 -21.74 -0.66 6.82
N ARG A 42 -21.75 0.32 5.92
CA ARG A 42 -21.95 0.08 4.49
C ARG A 42 -20.63 -0.41 3.90
N ILE A 43 -20.66 -1.59 3.31
CA ILE A 43 -19.49 -2.22 2.68
C ILE A 43 -19.78 -2.51 1.21
N THR A 44 -18.75 -2.58 0.38
CA THR A 44 -18.86 -3.03 -1.01
C THR A 44 -18.84 -4.56 -1.07
N ASP A 45 -19.98 -5.19 -0.81
CA ASP A 45 -20.14 -6.65 -0.65
C ASP A 45 -20.31 -7.43 -1.97
N THR A 46 -19.97 -6.81 -3.10
CA THR A 46 -19.98 -7.46 -4.42
C THR A 46 -18.76 -7.05 -5.22
N GLN A 47 -18.35 -7.87 -6.18
CA GLN A 47 -17.27 -7.54 -7.12
C GLN A 47 -17.51 -6.20 -7.83
N ILE A 48 -18.73 -5.98 -8.34
CA ILE A 48 -19.08 -4.74 -9.06
C ILE A 48 -18.92 -3.51 -8.16
N ALA A 49 -19.38 -3.60 -6.91
CA ALA A 49 -19.26 -2.49 -5.96
C ALA A 49 -17.79 -2.24 -5.56
N CYS A 50 -17.02 -3.31 -5.34
CA CYS A 50 -15.58 -3.23 -5.06
C CYS A 50 -14.85 -2.55 -6.23
N GLU A 51 -15.01 -3.02 -7.46
CA GLU A 51 -14.34 -2.46 -8.65
C GLU A 51 -14.72 -1.00 -8.90
N ALA A 52 -15.97 -0.63 -8.60
CA ALA A 52 -16.43 0.74 -8.76
C ALA A 52 -15.89 1.71 -7.70
N ALA A 53 -15.60 1.21 -6.49
CA ALA A 53 -15.12 2.01 -5.36
C ALA A 53 -13.60 1.94 -5.11
N ALA A 54 -12.94 0.86 -5.53
CA ALA A 54 -11.51 0.63 -5.36
C ALA A 54 -10.68 1.16 -6.54
N GLN A 55 -10.97 2.39 -6.97
CA GLN A 55 -10.33 3.07 -8.09
C GLN A 55 -10.22 4.59 -7.83
N PRO A 56 -9.35 5.32 -8.54
CA PRO A 56 -9.18 6.76 -8.33
C PRO A 56 -10.46 7.59 -8.55
N ASN A 57 -11.29 7.19 -9.52
CA ASN A 57 -12.53 7.87 -9.87
C ASN A 57 -13.73 7.11 -9.30
N VAL A 58 -13.98 7.29 -8.00
CA VAL A 58 -15.11 6.64 -7.31
C VAL A 58 -16.43 7.25 -7.80
N ALA A 59 -17.40 6.42 -8.14
CA ALA A 59 -18.74 6.91 -8.48
C ALA A 59 -19.48 7.39 -7.22
N ASP A 60 -20.19 8.52 -7.32
CA ASP A 60 -20.90 9.16 -6.19
C ASP A 60 -21.79 8.20 -5.38
N GLU A 61 -22.31 7.14 -6.00
CA GLU A 61 -23.15 6.14 -5.34
C GLU A 61 -22.40 5.28 -4.30
N TYR A 62 -21.07 5.20 -4.40
CA TYR A 62 -20.18 4.51 -3.46
C TYR A 62 -19.49 5.44 -2.47
N ASN A 63 -19.80 6.74 -2.48
CA ASN A 63 -19.43 7.63 -1.39
C ASN A 63 -20.08 7.12 -0.09
N ASN A 64 -19.37 7.26 1.02
CA ASN A 64 -19.77 6.73 2.33
C ASN A 64 -19.89 5.20 2.38
N TYR A 65 -18.95 4.51 1.73
CA TYR A 65 -18.74 3.08 1.90
C TYR A 65 -17.36 2.78 2.49
N CYS A 66 -17.30 1.74 3.30
CA CYS A 66 -16.06 1.06 3.59
C CYS A 66 -15.77 0.11 2.42
N VAL A 67 -14.70 0.39 1.69
CA VAL A 67 -14.30 -0.36 0.50
C VAL A 67 -13.69 -1.67 0.95
N GLN A 68 -14.31 -2.74 0.50
CA GLN A 68 -13.93 -4.12 0.74
C GLN A 68 -13.97 -4.87 -0.58
N CYS A 69 -12.91 -5.62 -0.83
CA CYS A 69 -12.84 -6.56 -1.94
C CYS A 69 -12.54 -7.94 -1.36
N GLU A 70 -12.85 -8.99 -2.13
CA GLU A 70 -12.65 -10.38 -1.69
C GLU A 70 -11.77 -11.12 -2.69
N MET A 71 -11.01 -12.10 -2.20
CA MET A 71 -10.16 -12.95 -3.05
C MET A 71 -10.96 -13.74 -4.09
N GLU A 72 -12.23 -14.04 -3.79
CA GLU A 72 -13.13 -14.73 -4.73
C GLU A 72 -13.49 -13.90 -5.98
N TYR A 73 -13.21 -12.59 -5.98
CA TYR A 73 -13.47 -11.72 -7.12
C TYR A 73 -12.39 -11.82 -8.20
N LEU A 74 -11.23 -12.41 -7.89
CA LEU A 74 -10.15 -12.60 -8.86
C LEU A 74 -10.53 -13.68 -9.88
N GLU A 75 -10.28 -13.41 -11.17
CA GLU A 75 -10.50 -14.40 -12.24
C GLU A 75 -9.71 -15.68 -11.94
N ASP A 76 -10.41 -16.82 -11.96
CA ASP A 76 -9.87 -18.14 -11.59
C ASP A 76 -9.21 -18.22 -10.18
N GLY A 77 -9.45 -17.24 -9.32
CA GLY A 77 -8.87 -17.15 -7.98
C GLY A 77 -7.35 -16.92 -7.97
N VAL A 78 -6.75 -16.50 -9.09
CA VAL A 78 -5.30 -16.33 -9.22
C VAL A 78 -4.96 -15.02 -9.90
N LEU A 79 -4.15 -14.21 -9.21
CA LEU A 79 -3.42 -13.10 -9.83
C LEU A 79 -1.95 -13.50 -10.00
N SER A 80 -1.39 -13.26 -11.18
CA SER A 80 0.01 -13.58 -11.50
C SER A 80 0.76 -12.30 -11.86
N ALA A 81 1.80 -12.00 -11.10
CA ALA A 81 2.73 -10.90 -11.37
C ALA A 81 4.14 -11.45 -11.59
N THR A 82 4.93 -10.79 -12.44
CA THR A 82 6.34 -11.13 -12.67
C THR A 82 7.22 -9.97 -12.25
N TYR A 83 8.17 -10.24 -11.35
CA TYR A 83 9.11 -9.25 -10.83
C TYR A 83 10.52 -9.53 -11.35
N LEU A 84 11.20 -8.49 -11.83
CA LEU A 84 12.61 -8.56 -12.22
C LEU A 84 13.44 -7.79 -11.19
N ILE A 85 14.07 -8.53 -10.29
CA ILE A 85 14.85 -7.99 -9.17
C ILE A 85 16.33 -8.36 -9.37
N PRO A 86 17.27 -7.39 -9.35
CA PRO A 86 18.69 -7.67 -9.41
C PRO A 86 19.14 -8.54 -8.23
N VAL A 87 19.73 -9.70 -8.50
CA VAL A 87 20.33 -10.56 -7.44
C VAL A 87 21.63 -9.99 -6.87
N THR A 88 22.18 -8.97 -7.52
CA THR A 88 23.32 -8.19 -7.05
C THR A 88 22.99 -6.72 -7.30
N PRO A 89 22.54 -5.99 -6.27
CA PRO A 89 22.15 -4.60 -6.40
C PRO A 89 23.29 -3.74 -6.94
N ILE A 90 22.94 -2.73 -7.73
CA ILE A 90 23.89 -1.77 -8.29
C ILE A 90 23.47 -0.39 -7.81
N PRO A 91 24.29 0.33 -7.03
CA PRO A 91 23.98 1.71 -6.64
C PRO A 91 23.66 2.58 -7.87
N ALA A 92 22.62 3.40 -7.73
CA ALA A 92 22.29 4.41 -8.71
C ALA A 92 23.09 5.70 -8.44
N ASP A 93 23.31 6.51 -9.48
CA ASP A 93 23.96 7.82 -9.32
C ASP A 93 23.04 8.84 -8.63
N VAL A 94 21.72 8.61 -8.70
CA VAL A 94 20.65 9.41 -8.09
C VAL A 94 19.60 8.43 -7.58
N THR A 95 19.00 8.72 -6.42
CA THR A 95 17.92 7.91 -5.86
C THR A 95 16.69 7.91 -6.77
N GLY A 96 16.03 6.76 -6.87
CA GLY A 96 14.82 6.55 -7.68
C GLY A 96 13.53 6.73 -6.88
N SER A 97 12.45 7.12 -7.54
CA SER A 97 11.11 7.14 -6.94
C SER A 97 10.55 5.72 -6.77
N VAL A 98 9.64 5.56 -5.82
CA VAL A 98 8.96 4.30 -5.54
C VAL A 98 7.50 4.40 -5.97
N SER A 99 7.13 3.68 -7.02
CA SER A 99 5.73 3.45 -7.42
C SER A 99 5.23 2.05 -7.03
N GLN A 100 6.16 1.14 -6.74
CA GLN A 100 5.95 -0.19 -6.19
C GLN A 100 7.24 -0.55 -5.45
N VAL A 101 7.17 -1.03 -4.20
CA VAL A 101 8.38 -1.20 -3.37
C VAL A 101 9.12 -2.47 -3.73
N GLY A 102 8.42 -3.61 -3.77
CA GLY A 102 9.06 -4.91 -3.92
C GLY A 102 8.15 -6.07 -3.55
N ILE A 103 8.76 -7.17 -3.11
CA ILE A 103 8.05 -8.40 -2.76
C ILE A 103 8.51 -8.93 -1.41
N ALA A 104 7.54 -9.31 -0.56
CA ALA A 104 7.77 -9.96 0.71
C ALA A 104 8.23 -11.42 0.52
N LEU A 105 8.89 -11.99 1.52
CA LEU A 105 9.35 -13.39 1.48
C LEU A 105 8.22 -14.42 1.40
N ASN A 106 7.00 -14.04 1.80
CA ASN A 106 5.80 -14.85 1.65
C ASN A 106 5.15 -14.74 0.25
N GLY A 107 5.70 -13.92 -0.65
CA GLY A 107 5.22 -13.71 -2.02
C GLY A 107 4.21 -12.58 -2.19
N THR A 108 3.81 -11.90 -1.11
CA THR A 108 2.89 -10.75 -1.17
C THR A 108 3.63 -9.48 -1.64
N GLU A 109 2.96 -8.68 -2.46
CA GLU A 109 3.49 -7.39 -2.92
C GLU A 109 3.68 -6.42 -1.74
N LEU A 110 4.79 -5.68 -1.76
CA LEU A 110 5.02 -4.49 -0.97
C LEU A 110 4.70 -3.29 -1.86
N SER A 111 3.55 -2.66 -1.64
CA SER A 111 3.07 -1.56 -2.46
C SER A 111 3.59 -0.21 -1.95
N ALA A 112 3.49 0.80 -2.82
CA ALA A 112 3.71 2.19 -2.44
C ALA A 112 2.66 2.67 -1.41
N PRO A 113 2.82 3.87 -0.82
CA PRO A 113 1.84 4.43 0.11
C PRO A 113 0.41 4.36 -0.42
N ALA A 114 -0.54 3.99 0.46
CA ALA A 114 -1.94 4.08 0.12
C ALA A 114 -2.33 5.57 -0.11
N PRO A 115 -3.15 5.89 -1.13
CA PRO A 115 -3.53 7.27 -1.44
C PRO A 115 -4.63 7.75 -0.47
N VAL A 116 -4.26 7.96 0.80
CA VAL A 116 -5.20 8.31 1.88
C VAL A 116 -5.98 9.58 1.56
N ASP A 117 -5.33 10.60 0.99
CA ASP A 117 -6.00 11.86 0.62
C ASP A 117 -7.10 11.63 -0.43
N ASP A 118 -6.83 10.81 -1.45
CA ASP A 118 -7.83 10.49 -2.48
C ASP A 118 -8.99 9.69 -1.89
N ILE A 119 -8.71 8.71 -1.03
CA ILE A 119 -9.73 7.89 -0.34
C ILE A 119 -10.66 8.78 0.49
N LEU A 120 -10.08 9.71 1.27
CA LEU A 120 -10.85 10.64 2.11
C LEU A 120 -11.64 11.65 1.27
N SER A 121 -11.09 12.13 0.14
CA SER A 121 -11.78 13.08 -0.75
C SER A 121 -13.04 12.50 -1.41
N ASN A 122 -13.07 11.17 -1.60
CA ASN A 122 -14.21 10.43 -2.13
C ASN A 122 -15.20 9.98 -1.03
N TYR A 123 -15.00 10.38 0.23
CA TYR A 123 -15.80 9.92 1.38
C TYR A 123 -15.83 8.39 1.51
N THR A 124 -14.74 7.72 1.16
CA THR A 124 -14.59 6.28 1.32
C THR A 124 -13.60 5.95 2.42
N ILE A 125 -13.60 4.71 2.90
CA ILE A 125 -12.56 4.19 3.80
C ILE A 125 -12.11 2.83 3.26
N ALA A 126 -10.84 2.66 2.94
CA ALA A 126 -10.29 1.34 2.60
C ALA A 126 -9.88 0.62 3.89
N ALA A 127 -10.43 -0.57 4.12
CA ALA A 127 -10.07 -1.34 5.30
C ALA A 127 -8.76 -2.11 5.07
N PHE A 128 -7.75 -1.84 5.89
CA PHE A 128 -6.56 -2.69 5.99
C PHE A 128 -6.74 -3.68 7.13
N ASP A 129 -6.25 -4.89 6.97
CA ASP A 129 -6.20 -5.88 8.05
C ASP A 129 -5.06 -5.58 9.03
N ASP A 130 -4.93 -6.40 10.08
CA ASP A 130 -3.90 -6.24 11.11
C ASP A 130 -2.48 -6.48 10.57
N CYS A 131 -2.38 -7.03 9.36
CA CYS A 131 -1.11 -7.19 8.65
C CYS A 131 -0.71 -5.95 7.85
N GLY A 132 -1.53 -4.90 7.83
CA GLY A 132 -1.27 -3.69 7.04
C GLY A 132 -1.49 -3.90 5.55
N GLY A 133 -2.27 -4.93 5.19
CA GLY A 133 -2.60 -5.26 3.81
C GLY A 133 -4.10 -5.28 3.56
N HIS A 134 -4.44 -5.32 2.28
CA HIS A 134 -5.81 -5.48 1.80
C HIS A 134 -5.76 -6.03 0.37
N ILE A 135 -6.92 -6.29 -0.21
CA ILE A 135 -7.04 -6.82 -1.57
C ILE A 135 -7.67 -5.79 -2.52
N ASN A 136 -7.13 -5.76 -3.73
CA ASN A 136 -7.75 -5.10 -4.90
C ASN A 136 -7.86 -6.13 -6.04
N THR A 137 -8.90 -6.05 -6.87
CA THR A 137 -9.10 -6.99 -8.00
C THR A 137 -8.01 -6.90 -9.08
N HIS A 138 -7.27 -5.78 -9.15
CA HIS A 138 -6.20 -5.54 -10.10
C HIS A 138 -4.80 -5.90 -9.60
N GLN A 139 -4.59 -5.98 -8.28
CA GLN A 139 -3.28 -6.23 -7.65
C GLN A 139 -3.24 -7.48 -6.76
N GLY A 140 -4.42 -8.05 -6.44
CA GLY A 140 -4.52 -9.10 -5.44
C GLY A 140 -4.31 -8.55 -4.03
N TYR A 141 -4.00 -9.44 -3.08
CA TYR A 141 -3.66 -9.03 -1.72
C TYR A 141 -2.23 -8.45 -1.68
N HIS A 142 -2.08 -7.27 -1.09
CA HIS A 142 -0.83 -6.51 -1.03
C HIS A 142 -0.72 -5.70 0.27
N TYR A 143 0.50 -5.41 0.69
CA TYR A 143 0.78 -4.64 1.90
C TYR A 143 1.08 -3.18 1.58
N HIS A 144 0.60 -2.27 2.41
CA HIS A 144 1.01 -0.85 2.43
C HIS A 144 1.85 -0.48 3.65
N ALA A 145 1.83 -1.32 4.68
CA ALA A 145 2.53 -1.07 5.94
C ALA A 145 3.29 -2.31 6.42
N ALA A 146 4.46 -2.08 7.01
CA ALA A 146 5.27 -3.13 7.62
C ALA A 146 4.79 -3.45 9.03
N THR A 147 3.99 -4.50 9.15
CA THR A 147 3.62 -5.13 10.43
C THR A 147 4.40 -6.44 10.62
N ASP A 148 4.08 -7.18 11.69
CA ASP A 148 4.73 -8.47 11.97
C ASP A 148 4.39 -9.59 10.97
N CYS A 149 3.39 -9.42 10.10
CA CYS A 149 2.95 -10.48 9.19
C CYS A 149 3.89 -10.76 8.01
N ALA A 150 4.60 -9.73 7.53
CA ALA A 150 5.55 -9.88 6.42
C ALA A 150 6.94 -10.32 6.90
N ALA A 151 7.24 -10.15 8.18
CA ALA A 151 8.54 -10.45 8.77
C ALA A 151 8.74 -11.96 8.91
N VAL A 152 9.84 -12.48 8.36
CA VAL A 152 10.16 -13.91 8.45
C VAL A 152 11.48 -14.12 9.18
N GLY A 153 11.38 -14.77 10.35
CA GLY A 153 12.52 -15.25 11.13
C GLY A 153 13.29 -14.16 11.87
N THR A 154 14.07 -14.59 12.86
CA THR A 154 15.03 -13.74 13.57
C THR A 154 16.40 -13.84 12.90
N GLN A 155 17.15 -12.75 12.86
CA GLN A 155 18.55 -12.81 12.42
C GLN A 155 19.43 -13.29 13.59
N ASP A 156 20.40 -14.16 13.31
CA ASP A 156 21.26 -14.77 14.34
C ASP A 156 22.12 -13.74 15.11
N ASP A 157 22.35 -12.58 14.50
CA ASP A 157 23.11 -11.45 15.07
C ASP A 157 22.24 -10.43 15.82
N GLY A 158 20.94 -10.72 16.01
CA GLY A 158 19.99 -9.84 16.70
C GLY A 158 19.40 -8.75 15.82
N HIS A 159 19.80 -8.66 14.55
CA HIS A 159 19.28 -7.70 13.59
C HIS A 159 17.78 -7.90 13.32
N SER A 160 17.10 -6.84 12.88
CA SER A 160 15.70 -6.86 12.43
C SER A 160 15.45 -7.98 11.41
N ALA A 161 14.25 -8.56 11.46
CA ALA A 161 13.82 -9.62 10.55
C ALA A 161 13.80 -9.16 9.08
N LEU A 162 14.12 -10.04 8.14
CA LEU A 162 13.98 -9.73 6.71
C LEU A 162 12.50 -9.82 6.32
N LEU A 163 11.96 -8.76 5.71
CA LEU A 163 10.60 -8.74 5.17
C LEU A 163 10.57 -9.26 3.74
N GLY A 164 11.55 -8.85 2.93
CA GLY A 164 11.54 -9.05 1.48
C GLY A 164 12.65 -8.32 0.75
N TYR A 165 12.48 -8.16 -0.56
CA TYR A 165 13.43 -7.46 -1.42
C TYR A 165 12.75 -6.33 -2.18
N ALA A 166 13.42 -5.18 -2.19
CA ALA A 166 13.07 -4.04 -3.02
C ALA A 166 13.30 -4.35 -4.51
N LEU A 167 12.62 -3.63 -5.41
CA LEU A 167 12.78 -3.83 -6.86
C LEU A 167 14.18 -3.50 -7.39
N ASP A 168 14.98 -2.74 -6.63
CA ASP A 168 16.39 -2.48 -6.93
C ASP A 168 17.36 -3.55 -6.40
N GLY A 169 16.81 -4.58 -5.71
CA GLY A 169 17.50 -5.77 -5.24
C GLY A 169 17.97 -5.74 -3.80
N TYR A 170 17.91 -4.59 -3.11
CA TYR A 170 18.33 -4.52 -1.71
C TYR A 170 17.28 -5.15 -0.79
N GLY A 171 17.74 -5.77 0.30
CA GLY A 171 16.87 -6.35 1.31
C GLY A 171 16.12 -5.27 2.10
N ILE A 172 14.87 -5.54 2.44
CA ILE A 172 14.04 -4.69 3.31
C ILE A 172 13.83 -5.44 4.62
N TYR A 173 14.34 -4.87 5.71
CA TYR A 173 14.24 -5.42 7.05
C TYR A 173 13.15 -4.71 7.86
N ALA A 174 12.65 -5.37 8.90
CA ALA A 174 11.68 -4.78 9.82
C ALA A 174 12.24 -3.52 10.48
N MET A 175 11.35 -2.61 10.88
CA MET A 175 11.73 -1.35 11.52
C MET A 175 12.55 -1.59 12.80
N LYS A 176 12.10 -2.55 13.62
CA LYS A 176 12.69 -2.85 14.92
C LYS A 176 13.45 -4.17 14.93
N ASP A 177 14.52 -4.19 15.69
CA ASP A 177 15.30 -5.38 16.01
C ASP A 177 14.60 -6.29 17.03
N SER A 178 15.24 -7.40 17.40
CA SER A 178 14.67 -8.36 18.36
C SER A 178 14.50 -7.81 19.80
N ASP A 179 15.18 -6.70 20.12
CA ASP A 179 15.08 -6.00 21.40
C ASP A 179 14.08 -4.82 21.34
N GLY A 180 13.47 -4.56 20.18
CA GLY A 180 12.49 -3.51 19.95
C GLY A 180 13.09 -2.14 19.59
N ASN A 181 14.38 -2.08 19.27
CA ASN A 181 15.06 -0.84 18.89
C ASN A 181 14.97 -0.61 17.38
N GLU A 182 14.75 0.64 16.98
CA GLU A 182 14.86 1.05 15.59
C GLU A 182 16.33 1.32 15.23
N ALA A 183 16.71 1.01 13.99
CA ALA A 183 18.04 1.31 13.48
C ALA A 183 18.29 2.83 13.43
N GLU A 184 19.45 3.26 13.92
CA GLU A 184 19.86 4.67 13.88
C GLU A 184 20.70 4.98 12.64
N GLY A 185 20.68 6.23 12.17
CA GLY A 185 21.55 6.68 11.09
C GLY A 185 21.12 6.21 9.69
N LEU A 186 19.83 5.88 9.53
CA LEU A 186 19.23 5.61 8.22
C LEU A 186 19.34 6.84 7.31
N ASP A 187 19.58 6.61 6.02
CA ASP A 187 19.56 7.65 4.99
C ASP A 187 18.13 8.06 4.59
N GLU A 188 18.01 8.95 3.60
CA GLU A 188 16.71 9.43 3.10
C GLU A 188 15.81 8.34 2.50
N CYS A 189 16.39 7.22 2.04
CA CYS A 189 15.64 6.06 1.55
C CYS A 189 15.32 5.07 2.67
N ARG A 190 15.70 5.38 3.92
CA ARG A 190 15.70 4.47 5.08
C ARG A 190 16.71 3.33 5.00
N GLY A 191 17.83 3.53 4.31
CA GLY A 191 18.89 2.54 4.17
C GLY A 191 20.10 2.79 5.06
N ILE A 192 20.83 1.71 5.35
CA ILE A 192 22.09 1.70 6.11
C ILE A 192 23.03 0.64 5.53
N THR A 193 24.33 0.76 5.81
CA THR A 193 25.35 -0.21 5.38
C THR A 193 26.04 -0.83 6.57
N ASP A 194 26.19 -2.16 6.54
CA ASP A 194 27.05 -2.91 7.46
C ASP A 194 27.95 -3.90 6.71
N ASP A 195 28.90 -4.52 7.42
CA ASP A 195 29.89 -5.45 6.85
C ASP A 195 29.31 -6.82 6.44
N VAL A 196 28.11 -7.17 6.91
CA VAL A 196 27.46 -8.48 6.71
C VAL A 196 26.52 -8.44 5.50
N ARG A 197 25.68 -7.40 5.42
CA ARG A 197 24.59 -7.22 4.47
C ARG A 197 24.94 -6.27 3.34
N GLY A 198 25.95 -5.41 3.54
CA GLY A 198 26.13 -4.23 2.71
C GLY A 198 24.99 -3.25 2.92
N TYR A 199 24.68 -2.46 1.89
CA TYR A 199 23.55 -1.55 1.93
C TYR A 199 22.22 -2.35 1.98
N HIS A 200 21.30 -1.95 2.86
CA HIS A 200 19.97 -2.52 2.99
C HIS A 200 19.00 -1.52 3.62
N TYR A 201 17.70 -1.75 3.46
CA TYR A 201 16.65 -0.87 3.99
C TYR A 201 16.09 -1.38 5.31
N HIS A 202 15.60 -0.43 6.13
CA HIS A 202 14.68 -0.70 7.23
C HIS A 202 13.32 -0.09 6.93
N ALA A 203 12.28 -0.90 7.02
CA ALA A 203 10.92 -0.45 6.81
C ALA A 203 10.54 0.70 7.77
N ALA A 204 9.69 1.60 7.29
CA ALA A 204 9.10 2.64 8.13
C ALA A 204 8.08 2.06 9.11
N SER A 205 7.67 2.89 10.07
CA SER A 205 6.59 2.53 10.97
C SER A 205 5.28 2.33 10.17
N PRO A 206 4.35 1.49 10.63
CA PRO A 206 3.07 1.30 9.96
C PRO A 206 2.35 2.63 9.64
N GLY A 207 2.33 3.58 10.58
CA GLY A 207 1.60 4.85 10.40
C GLY A 207 2.25 5.84 9.43
N GLU A 208 3.51 5.65 9.06
CA GLU A 208 4.14 6.42 7.97
C GLU A 208 3.58 6.01 6.60
N ASN A 209 2.76 4.96 6.52
CA ASN A 209 2.11 4.50 5.28
C ASN A 209 3.15 4.27 4.16
N MET A 210 4.31 3.71 4.50
CA MET A 210 5.36 3.41 3.54
C MET A 210 6.30 2.32 4.05
N PHE A 211 7.03 1.67 3.14
CA PHE A 211 8.15 0.80 3.50
C PHE A 211 9.48 1.55 3.43
N VAL A 212 9.81 2.13 2.28
CA VAL A 212 11.07 2.84 2.01
C VAL A 212 10.78 4.15 1.28
N GLY A 213 11.65 5.15 1.46
CA GLY A 213 11.43 6.49 0.89
C GLY A 213 11.84 6.61 -0.58
N CYS A 214 12.82 5.84 -1.03
CA CYS A 214 13.37 5.86 -2.38
C CYS A 214 14.15 4.57 -2.69
N PHE A 215 14.53 4.40 -3.96
CA PHE A 215 15.49 3.37 -4.37
C PHE A 215 16.90 3.94 -4.43
N HIS A 216 17.81 3.37 -3.64
CA HIS A 216 19.25 3.58 -3.70
C HIS A 216 19.89 2.89 -4.91
N GLY A 217 19.31 1.78 -5.37
CA GLY A 217 19.83 0.99 -6.48
C GLY A 217 19.14 1.26 -7.81
N LYS A 218 19.71 0.67 -8.87
CA LYS A 218 19.10 0.64 -10.20
C LYS A 218 17.98 -0.38 -10.24
N THR A 219 16.79 0.06 -10.64
CA THR A 219 15.67 -0.83 -10.95
C THR A 219 15.73 -1.31 -12.40
N VAL A 220 15.10 -2.46 -12.66
CA VAL A 220 14.88 -2.92 -14.04
C VAL A 220 13.70 -2.14 -14.62
N ALA A 221 13.89 -1.55 -15.81
CA ALA A 221 12.78 -0.93 -16.52
C ALA A 221 11.72 -2.00 -16.83
N SER A 222 10.54 -1.87 -16.22
CA SER A 222 9.38 -2.69 -16.52
C SER A 222 8.37 -1.86 -17.31
N THR A 223 7.86 -2.42 -18.41
CA THR A 223 6.70 -1.87 -19.14
C THR A 223 5.37 -2.39 -18.59
N ASP A 224 5.41 -3.32 -17.62
CA ASP A 224 4.28 -4.17 -17.24
C ASP A 224 3.93 -4.05 -15.74
N ALA A 225 4.41 -3.02 -15.04
CA ALA A 225 3.99 -2.76 -13.67
C ALA A 225 2.50 -2.35 -13.67
N GLY A 226 1.64 -3.26 -13.23
CA GLY A 226 0.19 -3.08 -13.17
C GLY A 226 -0.22 -2.00 -12.18
N GLY A 227 -1.20 -1.19 -12.59
CA GLY A 227 -1.82 -0.13 -11.80
C GLY A 227 -1.24 1.26 -12.10
N PRO A 228 -2.06 2.26 -12.48
CA PRO A 228 -1.56 3.58 -12.79
C PRO A 228 -1.01 4.25 -11.52
N ALA A 229 0.32 4.39 -11.47
CA ALA A 229 0.93 5.52 -10.81
C ALA A 229 0.53 6.77 -11.60
N ASP A 230 -0.13 7.71 -10.95
CA ASP A 230 -0.47 9.03 -11.47
C ASP A 230 -1.54 9.02 -12.59
N GLY A 231 -2.80 9.14 -12.18
CA GLY A 231 -3.90 9.51 -13.07
C GLY A 231 -3.76 10.94 -13.59
N GLU A 232 -2.78 11.21 -14.45
CA GLU A 232 -2.90 12.33 -15.38
C GLU A 232 -3.79 11.86 -16.54
N PRO A 233 -4.96 12.50 -16.79
CA PRO A 233 -5.86 12.04 -17.83
C PRO A 233 -5.14 12.11 -19.19
N PRO A 234 -5.22 11.07 -20.03
CA PRO A 234 -4.73 11.19 -21.39
C PRO A 234 -5.47 12.35 -22.06
N ALA A 235 -4.70 13.35 -22.50
CA ALA A 235 -5.18 14.44 -23.33
C ALA A 235 -5.57 13.89 -24.72
N GLY A 236 -6.71 13.20 -24.78
CA GLY A 236 -7.26 12.58 -25.97
C GLY A 236 -8.73 12.89 -26.08
N GLY A 237 -9.07 14.05 -26.65
CA GLY A 237 -10.44 14.33 -27.05
C GLY A 237 -10.92 13.29 -28.08
N PRO A 238 -12.24 13.02 -28.15
CA PRO A 238 -12.78 12.01 -29.06
C PRO A 238 -12.42 12.34 -30.52
N PRO A 239 -11.99 11.36 -31.34
CA PRO A 239 -11.79 11.60 -32.76
C PRO A 239 -13.12 12.01 -33.40
N THR A 240 -13.12 13.17 -34.05
CA THR A 240 -14.27 13.66 -34.82
C THR A 240 -14.54 12.68 -35.96
N GLY A 241 -15.66 11.98 -35.88
CA GLY A 241 -16.10 11.06 -36.92
C GLY A 241 -16.35 11.80 -38.23
N THR A 242 -15.46 11.59 -39.21
CA THR A 242 -15.78 11.84 -40.62
C THR A 242 -16.27 10.53 -41.23
N ALA A 243 -17.44 10.58 -41.87
CA ALA A 243 -18.04 9.46 -42.58
C ALA A 243 -17.18 9.04 -43.78
N PRO A 244 -17.19 7.76 -44.17
CA PRO A 244 -16.37 7.28 -45.27
C PRO A 244 -16.93 7.73 -46.63
N GLU A 245 -16.04 8.20 -47.51
CA GLU A 245 -16.22 8.18 -48.98
C GLU A 245 -15.75 6.85 -49.57
#